data_AF-A0A562JF76-F1
#
_entry.id   AF-A0A562JF76-F1
#
_cell.length_a   1.000
_cell.length_b   1.000
_cell.length_c   1.000
_cell.angle_alpha   90.00
_cell.angle_beta   90.00
_cell.angle_gamma   90.00
#
_symmetry.space_group_name_H-M   'P 1'
#
loop_
_entity.id
_entity.type
_entity.pdbx_description
1 polymer ?
#
loop_
_entity_poly.entity_id
_entity_poly.type
_entity_poly.pdbx_seq_one_letter_code
_entity_poly.pdbx_strand_id
1 'polypeptide(L)'
;MNKIITMVIISAMLFTGCANEANPPDDNNETPSLKIENYYPFTENTKYVYEGEGNEFAFMTTYVDYIKDNRIQTRTDNGGTEIVKVLEIKDGQLLELLNRGETYFRENFTDEEYTSGRILLKEPLEEGNSWTNDSGATSTITNVAKEIVTKMGNFEALEVTTEGKQGKTIDYYAKDTGLIKTVNIGEGYEVSSTISEIIKNQPFIQSITLYYPDVDGITIHAVDVQISFNTNEEPKDIIEKNVKDLSVYEVLGPNTKINDLYFDEQGNSVHIDLSKEFVTEMNAGSGFEAMILQCLTNTLGDYYQVEEVYITIDGGPYESGHIIIEEGEAYKVDYTNVKTTE
;
A
#
# COMPACT_ATOMS: atom_id res chain seq x y z
N MET A 1 97.38 53.03 21.85
CA MET A 1 96.28 54.00 21.79
C MET A 1 95.17 53.43 20.91
N ASN A 2 93.95 53.40 21.45
CA ASN A 2 92.61 53.39 20.81
C ASN A 2 92.30 52.34 19.73
N LYS A 3 91.43 51.35 20.02
CA LYS A 3 89.94 51.31 20.01
C LYS A 3 89.37 50.90 18.63
N ILE A 4 88.85 49.67 18.49
CA ILE A 4 87.43 49.21 18.42
C ILE A 4 86.63 49.76 17.21
N ILE A 5 85.81 48.87 16.58
CA ILE A 5 84.40 49.02 16.08
C ILE A 5 84.24 48.66 14.58
N THR A 6 83.71 47.45 14.24
CA THR A 6 82.31 47.12 13.81
C THR A 6 82.11 47.38 12.29
N MET A 7 81.40 46.63 11.43
CA MET A 7 80.13 45.92 11.55
C MET A 7 79.88 44.98 10.33
N VAL A 8 79.04 43.98 10.59
CA VAL A 8 78.39 42.93 9.77
C VAL A 8 77.66 43.43 8.51
N ILE A 9 77.56 42.60 7.46
CA ILE A 9 76.29 42.10 6.84
C ILE A 9 76.61 40.85 5.99
N ILE A 10 76.04 39.73 6.42
CA ILE A 10 76.04 38.42 5.74
C ILE A 10 74.74 38.34 4.94
N SER A 11 74.84 38.11 3.63
CA SER A 11 73.70 37.75 2.78
C SER A 11 73.84 36.27 2.42
N ALA A 12 72.93 35.45 2.95
CA ALA A 12 72.84 34.03 2.65
C ALA A 12 71.90 33.83 1.44
N MET A 13 72.44 33.37 0.31
CA MET A 13 71.64 32.86 -0.80
C MET A 13 71.41 31.36 -0.56
N LEU A 14 70.15 30.99 -0.38
CA LEU A 14 69.71 29.60 -0.24
C LEU A 14 69.29 29.04 -1.61
N PHE A 15 69.70 27.79 -1.82
CA PHE A 15 69.46 26.96 -2.99
C PHE A 15 67.98 26.60 -3.17
N THR A 16 67.49 26.61 -4.42
CA THR A 16 66.25 25.94 -4.81
C THR A 16 66.59 24.68 -5.62
N GLY A 17 66.52 23.53 -4.97
CA GLY A 17 66.46 22.22 -5.63
C GLY A 17 65.00 21.79 -5.76
N CYS A 18 64.55 21.50 -6.98
CA CYS A 18 63.20 20.98 -7.23
C CYS A 18 63.13 19.52 -6.80
N ALA A 19 62.38 19.23 -5.75
CA ALA A 19 61.86 17.90 -5.47
C ALA A 19 60.45 17.82 -6.06
N ASN A 20 60.17 16.80 -6.88
CA ASN A 20 58.80 16.45 -7.26
C ASN A 20 58.07 15.98 -6.00
N GLU A 21 57.16 16.82 -5.49
CA GLU A 21 56.14 16.39 -4.53
C GLU A 21 55.16 15.49 -5.28
N ALA A 22 55.21 14.19 -4.98
CA ALA A 22 54.08 13.32 -5.27
C ALA A 22 52.94 13.76 -4.34
N ASN A 23 51.82 14.21 -4.92
CA ASN A 23 50.61 14.43 -4.17
C ASN A 23 50.24 13.14 -3.41
N PRO A 24 49.81 13.22 -2.13
CA PRO A 24 49.23 12.06 -1.46
C PRO A 24 47.99 11.60 -2.26
N PRO A 25 47.65 10.29 -2.22
CA PRO A 25 46.42 9.83 -2.83
C PRO A 25 45.26 10.59 -2.19
N ASP A 26 44.38 11.16 -3.02
CA ASP A 26 43.09 11.68 -2.60
C ASP A 26 42.24 10.47 -2.18
N ASP A 27 42.28 10.13 -0.90
CA ASP A 27 41.55 9.02 -0.28
C ASP A 27 40.12 9.44 0.08
N ASN A 28 39.46 10.14 -0.85
CA ASN A 28 38.02 10.40 -0.79
C ASN A 28 37.28 9.38 -1.67
N ASN A 29 37.51 8.09 -1.42
CA ASN A 29 36.49 7.08 -1.69
C ASN A 29 35.50 7.12 -0.52
N GLU A 30 34.68 8.17 -0.43
CA GLU A 30 33.45 8.06 0.36
C GLU A 30 32.60 7.00 -0.32
N THR A 31 32.58 5.79 0.25
CA THR A 31 31.63 4.75 -0.13
C THR A 31 30.23 5.38 -0.11
N PRO A 32 29.47 5.32 -1.22
CA PRO A 32 28.15 5.94 -1.25
C PRO A 32 27.32 5.42 -0.08
N SER A 33 26.83 6.33 0.76
CA SER A 33 25.94 5.98 1.88
C SER A 33 24.73 5.23 1.33
N LEU A 34 24.50 4.03 1.85
CA LEU A 34 23.36 3.20 1.48
C LEU A 34 22.05 3.93 1.85
N LYS A 35 21.11 3.95 0.90
CA LYS A 35 19.83 4.66 0.99
C LYS A 35 18.65 3.70 1.00
N ILE A 36 17.64 3.98 1.83
CA ILE A 36 16.45 3.14 1.97
C ILE A 36 15.72 2.95 0.65
N GLU A 37 15.65 3.98 -0.19
CA GLU A 37 15.00 3.96 -1.50
C GLU A 37 15.64 2.93 -2.45
N ASN A 38 16.93 2.62 -2.27
CA ASN A 38 17.60 1.57 -3.03
C ASN A 38 17.18 0.16 -2.57
N TYR A 39 16.72 -0.01 -1.34
CA TYR A 39 16.36 -1.31 -0.76
C TYR A 39 14.86 -1.50 -0.60
N TYR A 40 14.07 -0.46 -0.84
CA TYR A 40 12.61 -0.49 -0.88
C TYR A 40 12.08 0.44 -1.98
N PRO A 41 12.33 0.14 -3.27
CA PRO A 41 11.86 0.97 -4.37
C PRO A 41 10.35 0.82 -4.54
N PHE A 42 9.66 1.93 -4.82
CA PHE A 42 8.25 1.89 -5.16
C PHE A 42 8.10 1.58 -6.65
N THR A 43 7.45 0.46 -6.97
CA THR A 43 7.22 0.05 -8.35
C THR A 43 5.75 -0.24 -8.59
N GLU A 44 5.13 0.56 -9.45
CA GLU A 44 3.72 0.39 -9.84
C GLU A 44 3.48 -0.95 -10.55
N ASN A 45 2.22 -1.39 -10.52
CA ASN A 45 1.71 -2.54 -11.27
C ASN A 45 2.60 -3.79 -11.11
N THR A 46 3.12 -4.01 -9.90
CA THR A 46 4.05 -5.10 -9.62
C THR A 46 3.42 -6.08 -8.65
N LYS A 47 3.47 -7.36 -9.02
CA LYS A 47 3.14 -8.50 -8.17
C LYS A 47 4.43 -9.17 -7.72
N TYR A 48 4.55 -9.40 -6.42
CA TYR A 48 5.64 -10.16 -5.80
C TYR A 48 5.07 -11.47 -5.28
N VAL A 49 5.71 -12.59 -5.61
CA VAL A 49 5.31 -13.93 -5.16
C VAL A 49 6.40 -14.49 -4.26
N TYR A 50 5.99 -15.00 -3.10
CA TYR A 50 6.88 -15.60 -2.11
C TYR A 50 6.42 -17.03 -1.81
N GLU A 51 7.38 -17.94 -1.78
CA GLU A 51 7.15 -19.33 -1.39
C GLU A 51 7.37 -19.53 0.10
N GLY A 52 6.44 -20.25 0.71
CA GLY A 52 6.48 -20.61 2.11
C GLY A 52 7.26 -21.89 2.39
N GLU A 53 8.09 -21.87 3.43
CA GLU A 53 8.72 -23.04 4.01
C GLU A 53 8.39 -23.14 5.51
N GLY A 54 8.44 -24.36 6.06
CA GLY A 54 8.12 -24.66 7.45
C GLY A 54 6.75 -25.32 7.63
N ASN A 55 6.33 -25.50 8.88
CA ASN A 55 5.13 -26.30 9.22
C ASN A 55 3.81 -25.73 8.70
N GLU A 56 3.78 -24.44 8.33
CA GLU A 56 2.57 -23.74 7.89
C GLU A 56 2.65 -23.28 6.42
N PHE A 57 3.75 -23.55 5.71
CA PHE A 57 4.00 -23.08 4.34
C PHE A 57 3.55 -21.62 4.16
N ALA A 58 4.25 -20.68 4.81
CA ALA A 58 3.93 -19.24 4.85
C ALA A 58 4.15 -18.55 3.48
N PHE A 59 3.45 -18.98 2.43
CA PHE A 59 3.47 -18.31 1.14
C PHE A 59 2.76 -16.96 1.25
N MET A 60 3.14 -16.02 0.39
CA MET A 60 2.39 -14.78 0.26
C MET A 60 2.51 -14.22 -1.15
N THR A 61 1.52 -13.44 -1.56
CA THR A 61 1.54 -12.64 -2.77
C THR A 61 1.27 -11.20 -2.40
N THR A 62 2.10 -10.27 -2.87
CA THR A 62 1.95 -8.84 -2.62
C THR A 62 1.71 -8.08 -3.92
N TYR A 63 0.70 -7.21 -3.92
CA TYR A 63 0.40 -6.24 -4.96
C TYR A 63 0.62 -4.81 -4.45
N VAL A 64 0.83 -3.88 -5.38
CA VAL A 64 0.94 -2.44 -5.08
C VAL A 64 -0.37 -1.75 -5.45
N ASP A 65 -1.15 -1.38 -4.43
CA ASP A 65 -2.45 -0.74 -4.60
C ASP A 65 -2.28 0.75 -4.95
N TYR A 66 -1.50 1.49 -4.15
CA TYR A 66 -1.31 2.93 -4.35
C TYR A 66 0.15 3.34 -4.17
N ILE A 67 0.57 4.36 -4.90
CA ILE A 67 1.81 5.09 -4.69
C ILE A 67 1.48 6.57 -4.75
N LYS A 68 1.79 7.30 -3.68
CA LYS A 68 1.60 8.75 -3.59
C LYS A 68 2.79 9.37 -2.88
N ASP A 69 3.52 10.24 -3.58
CA ASP A 69 4.71 10.90 -3.08
C ASP A 69 5.73 9.91 -2.48
N ASN A 70 5.95 9.97 -1.17
CA ASN A 70 6.84 9.10 -0.40
C ASN A 70 6.10 7.96 0.32
N ARG A 71 4.83 7.73 -0.01
CA ARG A 71 4.00 6.63 0.50
C ARG A 71 3.69 5.57 -0.55
N ILE A 72 3.63 4.33 -0.10
CA ILE A 72 3.16 3.18 -0.86
C ILE A 72 2.14 2.42 -0.04
N GLN A 73 1.03 2.03 -0.68
CA GLN A 73 0.09 1.06 -0.14
C GLN A 73 0.27 -0.28 -0.84
N THR A 74 0.42 -1.34 -0.05
CA THR A 74 0.53 -2.71 -0.55
C THR A 74 -0.59 -3.57 0.00
N ARG A 75 -0.99 -4.57 -0.77
CA ARG A 75 -1.94 -5.62 -0.38
C ARG A 75 -1.22 -6.95 -0.43
N THR A 76 -1.28 -7.70 0.66
CA THR A 76 -0.65 -9.02 0.77
C THR A 76 -1.69 -10.07 1.10
N ASP A 77 -1.85 -11.05 0.21
CA ASP A 77 -2.59 -12.29 0.47
C ASP A 77 -1.60 -13.36 0.95
N ASN A 78 -1.82 -13.91 2.14
CA ASN A 78 -1.01 -14.97 2.73
C ASN A 78 -1.71 -16.34 2.78
N GLY A 79 -2.82 -16.49 2.06
CA GLY A 79 -3.65 -17.70 2.03
C GLY A 79 -4.63 -17.83 3.21
N GLY A 80 -4.46 -17.04 4.27
CA GLY A 80 -5.39 -16.96 5.40
C GLY A 80 -6.20 -15.67 5.42
N THR A 81 -5.59 -14.55 5.04
CA THR A 81 -6.23 -13.23 4.99
C THR A 81 -5.52 -12.29 4.03
N GLU A 82 -6.19 -11.20 3.67
CA GLU A 82 -5.58 -10.07 2.97
C GLU A 82 -5.22 -8.95 3.94
N ILE A 83 -3.99 -8.47 3.82
CA ILE A 83 -3.43 -7.41 4.65
C ILE A 83 -3.10 -6.20 3.79
N VAL A 84 -3.67 -5.05 4.14
CA VAL A 84 -3.31 -3.75 3.56
C VAL A 84 -2.31 -3.06 4.47
N LYS A 85 -1.22 -2.54 3.88
CA LYS A 85 -0.21 -1.76 4.59
C LYS A 85 0.04 -0.45 3.89
N VAL A 86 0.17 0.63 4.65
CA VAL A 86 0.70 1.92 4.18
C VAL A 86 2.10 2.08 4.75
N LEU A 87 3.08 2.25 3.86
CA LEU A 87 4.46 2.50 4.21
C LEU A 87 4.89 3.89 3.75
N GLU A 88 5.73 4.56 4.52
CA GLU A 88 6.24 5.90 4.21
C GLU A 88 7.77 5.93 4.33
N ILE A 89 8.45 6.50 3.34
CA ILE A 89 9.88 6.83 3.43
C ILE A 89 10.02 8.29 3.86
N LYS A 90 10.53 8.54 5.07
CA LYS A 90 10.66 9.89 5.61
C LYS A 90 11.81 9.97 6.60
N ASP A 91 12.58 11.07 6.54
CA ASP A 91 13.66 11.38 7.49
C ASP A 91 14.67 10.21 7.68
N GLY A 92 15.00 9.49 6.60
CA GLY A 92 15.90 8.34 6.64
C GLY A 92 15.30 7.10 7.32
N GLN A 93 13.98 6.97 7.32
CA GLN A 93 13.25 5.82 7.88
C GLN A 93 12.25 5.28 6.86
N LEU A 94 12.06 3.96 6.85
CA LEU A 94 10.90 3.29 6.27
C LEU A 94 9.93 2.98 7.40
N LEU A 95 8.78 3.65 7.43
CA LEU A 95 7.75 3.53 8.44
C LEU A 95 6.60 2.67 7.90
N GLU A 96 6.09 1.74 8.71
CA GLU A 96 4.77 1.11 8.54
C GLU A 96 3.76 1.93 9.34
N LEU A 97 2.97 2.74 8.63
CA LEU A 97 1.97 3.64 9.19
C LEU A 97 0.63 2.93 9.44
N LEU A 98 0.27 2.02 8.54
CA LEU A 98 -0.92 1.18 8.64
C LEU A 98 -0.55 -0.30 8.41
N ASN A 99 -1.20 -1.18 9.18
CA ASN A 99 -1.17 -2.63 8.96
C ASN A 99 -2.55 -3.19 9.34
N ARG A 100 -3.41 -3.30 8.33
CA ARG A 100 -4.82 -3.68 8.48
C ARG A 100 -5.03 -5.07 7.89
N GLY A 101 -5.33 -6.05 8.75
CA GLY A 101 -5.75 -7.39 8.32
C GLY A 101 -7.21 -7.43 7.87
N GLU A 102 -7.65 -8.58 7.35
CA GLU A 102 -9.04 -8.84 6.95
C GLU A 102 -9.63 -7.76 6.04
N THR A 103 -8.80 -7.18 5.17
CA THR A 103 -9.21 -6.10 4.27
C THR A 103 -9.28 -6.63 2.85
N TYR A 104 -10.46 -7.05 2.42
CA TYR A 104 -10.68 -7.69 1.12
C TYR A 104 -11.27 -6.75 0.06
N PHE A 105 -11.48 -5.48 0.41
CA PHE A 105 -11.81 -4.40 -0.51
C PHE A 105 -10.59 -3.54 -0.76
N ARG A 106 -10.64 -2.76 -1.84
CA ARG A 106 -9.66 -1.72 -2.13
C ARG A 106 -10.20 -0.36 -1.72
N GLU A 107 -9.37 0.39 -1.02
CA GLU A 107 -9.58 1.77 -0.57
C GLU A 107 -8.20 2.44 -0.45
N ASN A 108 -8.12 3.75 -0.69
CA ASN A 108 -6.87 4.49 -0.64
C ASN A 108 -6.60 5.07 0.76
N PHE A 109 -5.77 4.41 1.54
CA PHE A 109 -5.37 4.86 2.88
C PHE A 109 -4.11 5.74 2.89
N THR A 110 -3.54 6.06 1.71
CA THR A 110 -2.29 6.83 1.66
C THR A 110 -2.46 8.29 2.07
N ASP A 111 -3.70 8.79 2.07
CA ASP A 111 -4.06 10.18 2.37
C ASP A 111 -4.40 10.44 3.83
N GLU A 112 -4.43 9.39 4.65
CA GLU A 112 -4.75 9.52 6.05
C GLU A 112 -3.60 10.16 6.87
N GLU A 113 -4.00 10.77 7.98
CA GLU A 113 -3.08 11.33 8.96
C GLU A 113 -2.72 10.28 10.01
N TYR A 114 -1.45 9.88 10.03
CA TYR A 114 -0.92 8.90 10.97
C TYR A 114 -0.11 9.59 12.06
N THR A 115 -0.43 9.29 13.32
CA THR A 115 0.26 9.89 14.48
C THR A 115 1.44 9.07 14.99
N SER A 116 1.56 7.81 14.55
CA SER A 116 2.65 6.90 14.86
C SER A 116 2.89 5.92 13.72
N GLY A 117 3.97 5.15 13.80
CA GLY A 117 4.31 4.11 12.83
C GLY A 117 5.44 3.22 13.33
N ARG A 118 5.51 1.99 12.83
CA ARG A 118 6.58 1.04 13.15
C ARG A 118 7.76 1.23 12.20
N ILE A 119 8.96 1.40 12.72
CA ILE A 119 10.15 1.60 11.88
C ILE A 119 10.61 0.22 11.36
N LEU A 120 10.63 0.05 10.04
CA LEU A 120 11.10 -1.17 9.35
C LEU A 120 12.59 -1.10 8.97
N LEU A 121 13.04 0.08 8.52
CA LEU A 121 14.43 0.38 8.19
C LEU A 121 14.78 1.78 8.71
N LYS A 122 16.03 1.97 9.13
CA LYS A 122 16.52 3.25 9.64
C LYS A 122 17.96 3.49 9.20
N GLU A 123 18.20 4.63 8.57
CA GLU A 123 19.54 5.09 8.23
C GLU A 123 20.34 5.49 9.50
N PRO A 124 21.68 5.35 9.50
CA PRO A 124 22.50 4.78 8.43
C PRO A 124 22.29 3.25 8.30
N LEU A 125 22.32 2.74 7.06
CA LEU A 125 22.17 1.30 6.80
C LEU A 125 23.50 0.57 7.01
N GLU A 126 23.91 0.48 8.27
CA GLU A 126 25.20 -0.08 8.71
C GLU A 126 24.97 -1.16 9.77
N GLU A 127 25.84 -2.18 9.79
CA GLU A 127 25.76 -3.26 10.79
C GLU A 127 25.82 -2.70 12.22
N GLY A 128 24.91 -3.17 13.08
CA GLY A 128 24.79 -2.74 14.47
C GLY A 128 23.88 -1.53 14.68
N ASN A 129 23.44 -0.84 13.62
CA ASN A 129 22.41 0.20 13.79
C ASN A 129 21.10 -0.44 14.28
N SER A 130 20.51 0.13 15.33
CA SER A 130 19.35 -0.45 16.02
C SER A 130 18.35 0.58 16.51
N TRP A 131 17.11 0.16 16.66
CA TRP A 131 16.01 0.97 17.17
C TRP A 131 14.99 0.11 17.89
N THR A 132 14.24 0.72 18.80
CA THR A 132 13.14 0.07 19.53
C THR A 132 11.82 0.61 19.00
N ASN A 133 10.92 -0.29 18.63
CA ASN A 133 9.56 0.05 18.23
C ASN A 133 8.67 0.24 19.47
N ASP A 134 7.52 0.89 19.31
CA ASP A 134 6.57 1.16 20.42
C ASP A 134 6.09 -0.11 21.14
N SER A 135 6.12 -1.27 20.46
CA SER A 135 5.82 -2.58 21.06
C SER A 135 6.88 -3.07 22.06
N GLY A 136 8.03 -2.39 22.15
CA GLY A 136 9.21 -2.78 22.92
C GLY A 136 10.12 -3.78 22.20
N ALA A 137 9.78 -4.21 20.97
CA ALA A 137 10.66 -5.03 20.15
C ALA A 137 11.86 -4.21 19.64
N THR A 138 13.04 -4.81 19.61
CA THR A 138 14.27 -4.15 19.12
C THR A 138 14.64 -4.71 17.75
N SER A 139 14.76 -3.81 16.78
CA SER A 139 15.23 -4.12 15.43
C SER A 139 16.68 -3.69 15.27
N THR A 140 17.50 -4.51 14.61
CA THR A 140 18.93 -4.27 14.38
C THR A 140 19.30 -4.69 12.97
N ILE A 141 20.08 -3.88 12.25
CA ILE A 141 20.75 -4.29 11.01
C ILE A 141 21.89 -5.22 11.40
N THR A 142 21.74 -6.52 11.15
CA THR A 142 22.72 -7.55 11.53
C THR A 142 23.69 -7.90 10.41
N ASN A 143 23.36 -7.54 9.17
CA ASN A 143 24.26 -7.67 8.02
C ASN A 143 23.87 -6.67 6.91
N VAL A 144 24.83 -6.20 6.10
CA VAL A 144 24.54 -5.31 4.96
C VAL A 144 24.75 -5.94 3.57
N ALA A 145 25.30 -7.17 3.52
CA ALA A 145 25.63 -7.89 2.30
C ALA A 145 25.42 -9.40 2.47
N LYS A 146 24.26 -9.79 3.02
CA LYS A 146 23.94 -11.19 3.28
C LYS A 146 23.57 -11.88 1.97
N GLU A 147 24.29 -12.93 1.61
CA GLU A 147 23.89 -13.79 0.49
C GLU A 147 22.60 -14.57 0.80
N ILE A 148 21.57 -14.39 -0.03
CA ILE A 148 20.29 -15.09 0.03
C ILE A 148 20.04 -15.76 -1.32
N VAL A 149 19.84 -17.08 -1.29
CA VAL A 149 19.49 -17.88 -2.47
C VAL A 149 17.98 -17.89 -2.64
N THR A 150 17.51 -17.59 -3.85
CA THR A 150 16.10 -17.58 -4.23
C THR A 150 15.90 -18.31 -5.55
N LYS A 151 14.64 -18.55 -5.96
CA LYS A 151 14.36 -19.08 -7.31
C LYS A 151 14.70 -18.10 -8.43
N MET A 152 14.80 -16.81 -8.10
CA MET A 152 15.20 -15.75 -9.03
C MET A 152 16.73 -15.59 -9.15
N GLY A 153 17.49 -16.34 -8.34
CA GLY A 153 18.95 -16.24 -8.24
C GLY A 153 19.41 -15.83 -6.85
N ASN A 154 20.71 -15.50 -6.74
CA ASN A 154 21.31 -15.08 -5.49
C ASN A 154 21.25 -13.55 -5.36
N PHE A 155 20.91 -13.07 -4.18
CA PHE A 155 20.92 -11.65 -3.83
C PHE A 155 21.90 -11.40 -2.68
N GLU A 156 22.54 -10.22 -2.69
CA GLU A 156 23.10 -9.63 -1.47
C GLU A 156 22.04 -8.72 -0.85
N ALA A 157 21.74 -8.91 0.44
CA ALA A 157 20.65 -8.24 1.13
C ALA A 157 21.08 -7.63 2.47
N LEU A 158 20.39 -6.55 2.87
CA LEU A 158 20.36 -6.10 4.25
C LEU A 158 19.60 -7.13 5.08
N GLU A 159 20.19 -7.59 6.18
CA GLU A 159 19.53 -8.44 7.17
C GLU A 159 19.13 -7.58 8.36
N VAL A 160 17.83 -7.56 8.66
CA VAL A 160 17.27 -6.86 9.82
C VAL A 160 16.64 -7.88 10.75
N THR A 161 17.20 -8.01 11.95
CA THR A 161 16.65 -8.88 12.99
C THR A 161 15.82 -8.05 13.96
N THR A 162 14.55 -8.42 14.14
CA THR A 162 13.65 -7.84 15.14
C THR A 162 13.39 -8.87 16.23
N GLU A 163 13.84 -8.59 17.45
CA GLU A 163 13.63 -9.45 18.62
C GLU A 163 12.48 -8.90 19.48
N GLY A 164 11.46 -9.73 19.68
CA GLY A 164 10.32 -9.45 20.54
C GLY A 164 10.25 -10.43 21.72
N LYS A 165 9.22 -10.27 22.57
CA LYS A 165 9.03 -11.14 23.74
C LYS A 165 8.69 -12.60 23.38
N GLN A 166 8.07 -12.82 22.22
CA GLN A 166 7.48 -14.10 21.82
C GLN A 166 8.26 -14.81 20.70
N GLY A 167 9.33 -14.19 20.20
CA GLY A 167 10.07 -14.71 19.06
C GLY A 167 10.95 -13.65 18.41
N LYS A 168 11.53 -14.00 17.27
CA LYS A 168 12.25 -13.07 16.40
C LYS A 168 11.75 -13.17 14.96
N THR A 169 11.82 -12.04 14.26
CA THR A 169 11.64 -11.96 12.82
C THR A 169 12.96 -11.52 12.20
N ILE A 170 13.35 -12.13 11.08
CA ILE A 170 14.48 -11.69 10.27
C ILE A 170 13.97 -11.35 8.88
N ASP A 171 14.12 -10.09 8.49
CA ASP A 171 13.75 -9.59 7.17
C ASP A 171 15.01 -9.31 6.33
N TYR A 172 14.95 -9.69 5.06
CA TYR A 172 16.03 -9.53 4.10
C TYR A 172 15.59 -8.60 2.99
N TYR A 173 16.26 -7.46 2.83
CA TYR A 173 15.95 -6.47 1.80
C TYR A 173 17.08 -6.43 0.77
N ALA A 174 16.76 -6.72 -0.50
CA ALA A 174 17.73 -6.65 -1.58
C ALA A 174 17.61 -5.33 -2.34
N LYS A 175 18.75 -4.87 -2.84
CA LYS A 175 18.83 -3.66 -3.66
C LYS A 175 17.95 -3.79 -4.91
N ASP A 176 17.32 -2.68 -5.28
CA ASP A 176 16.42 -2.51 -6.43
C ASP A 176 15.21 -3.47 -6.44
N THR A 177 14.96 -4.17 -5.32
CA THR A 177 13.96 -5.24 -5.23
C THR A 177 12.97 -5.04 -4.09
N GLY A 178 13.43 -4.71 -2.89
CA GLY A 178 12.57 -4.71 -1.70
C GLY A 178 12.83 -5.92 -0.79
N LEU A 179 11.80 -6.29 -0.03
CA LEU A 179 11.79 -7.51 0.78
C LEU A 179 11.94 -8.74 -0.14
N ILE A 180 12.93 -9.58 0.12
CA ILE A 180 13.14 -10.83 -0.63
C ILE A 180 12.97 -12.07 0.23
N LYS A 181 13.04 -11.93 1.55
CA LYS A 181 12.79 -13.03 2.48
C LYS A 181 12.38 -12.51 3.84
N THR A 182 11.47 -13.20 4.50
CA THR A 182 11.18 -13.04 5.93
C THR A 182 11.24 -14.40 6.62
N VAL A 183 11.77 -14.45 7.84
CA VAL A 183 11.86 -15.65 8.67
C VAL A 183 11.28 -15.33 10.04
N ASN A 184 10.21 -16.03 10.42
CA ASN A 184 9.55 -15.87 11.72
C ASN A 184 9.85 -17.09 12.58
N ILE A 185 10.40 -16.85 13.76
CA ILE A 185 10.87 -17.88 14.70
C ILE A 185 10.26 -17.63 16.06
N GLY A 186 9.68 -18.66 16.67
CA GLY A 186 9.16 -18.61 18.03
C GLY A 186 9.18 -19.98 18.69
N GLU A 187 8.40 -20.15 19.76
CA GLU A 187 8.36 -21.42 20.48
C GLU A 187 7.73 -22.53 19.62
N GLY A 188 8.56 -23.48 19.16
CA GLY A 188 8.11 -24.65 18.41
C GLY A 188 7.81 -24.41 16.93
N TYR A 189 8.08 -23.22 16.40
CA TYR A 189 7.92 -22.93 14.99
C TYR A 189 9.07 -22.09 14.41
N GLU A 190 9.36 -22.38 13.15
CA GLU A 190 10.18 -21.57 12.26
C GLU A 190 9.53 -21.67 10.88
N VAL A 191 9.12 -20.53 10.34
CA VAL A 191 8.50 -20.43 9.02
C VAL A 191 9.17 -19.30 8.25
N SER A 192 9.28 -19.45 6.94
CA SER A 192 9.85 -18.40 6.10
C SER A 192 9.09 -18.23 4.80
N SER A 193 9.14 -17.03 4.26
CA SER A 193 8.63 -16.68 2.94
C SER A 193 9.80 -16.15 2.13
N THR A 194 10.13 -16.80 1.01
CA THR A 194 11.25 -16.39 0.15
C THR A 194 10.73 -16.05 -1.24
N ILE A 195 11.13 -14.90 -1.78
CA ILE A 195 10.69 -14.42 -3.09
C ILE A 195 11.02 -15.46 -4.17
N SER A 196 10.05 -15.71 -5.04
CA SER A 196 10.17 -16.68 -6.13
C SER A 196 9.94 -16.04 -7.49
N GLU A 197 9.14 -14.97 -7.57
CA GLU A 197 8.80 -14.30 -8.81
C GLU A 197 8.45 -12.82 -8.59
N ILE A 198 8.80 -11.98 -9.57
CA ILE A 198 8.36 -10.58 -9.68
C ILE A 198 7.73 -10.41 -11.06
N ILE A 199 6.44 -10.08 -11.09
CA ILE A 199 5.68 -9.89 -12.32
C ILE A 199 5.35 -8.41 -12.47
N LYS A 200 5.92 -7.79 -13.51
CA LYS A 200 5.71 -6.37 -13.85
C LYS A 200 4.49 -6.18 -14.74
N ASN A 201 3.88 -4.99 -14.67
CA ASN A 201 2.65 -4.63 -15.39
C ASN A 201 1.49 -5.58 -15.10
N GLN A 202 1.40 -6.05 -13.86
CA GLN A 202 0.38 -6.97 -13.38
C GLN A 202 -0.67 -6.20 -12.57
N PRO A 203 -1.89 -5.99 -13.11
CA PRO A 203 -2.98 -5.45 -12.31
C PRO A 203 -3.41 -6.46 -11.24
N PHE A 204 -3.96 -5.95 -10.14
CA PHE A 204 -4.69 -6.73 -9.16
C PHE A 204 -6.05 -7.09 -9.76
N ILE A 205 -6.44 -8.37 -9.68
CA ILE A 205 -7.72 -8.86 -10.20
C ILE A 205 -8.49 -9.42 -9.03
N GLN A 206 -9.75 -9.01 -8.88
CA GLN A 206 -10.66 -9.52 -7.87
C GLN A 206 -12.05 -9.78 -8.45
N SER A 207 -12.79 -10.67 -7.81
CA SER A 207 -14.20 -10.91 -8.12
C SER A 207 -15.06 -10.04 -7.21
N ILE A 208 -16.07 -9.37 -7.76
CA ILE A 208 -17.08 -8.66 -6.97
C ILE A 208 -18.47 -9.11 -7.38
N THR A 209 -19.44 -9.03 -6.47
CA THR A 209 -20.85 -9.28 -6.75
C THR A 209 -21.51 -7.96 -7.13
N LEU A 210 -22.15 -7.92 -8.30
CA LEU A 210 -23.05 -6.83 -8.66
C LEU A 210 -24.50 -7.29 -8.54
N TYR A 211 -25.35 -6.40 -8.02
CA TYR A 211 -26.78 -6.65 -7.86
C TYR A 211 -27.56 -5.82 -8.88
N TYR A 212 -28.62 -6.39 -9.46
CA TYR A 212 -29.46 -5.71 -10.44
C TYR A 212 -30.93 -6.16 -10.36
N PRO A 213 -31.89 -5.27 -10.67
CA PRO A 213 -33.31 -5.60 -10.59
C PRO A 213 -33.74 -6.53 -11.74
N ASP A 214 -34.69 -7.43 -11.47
CA ASP A 214 -35.41 -8.17 -12.50
C ASP A 214 -36.56 -7.33 -13.10
N VAL A 215 -37.05 -7.68 -14.29
CA VAL A 215 -38.24 -7.08 -14.92
C VAL A 215 -39.52 -7.26 -14.11
N ASP A 216 -39.56 -8.17 -13.14
CA ASP A 216 -40.74 -8.41 -12.31
C ASP A 216 -41.00 -7.31 -11.26
N GLY A 217 -40.01 -6.42 -11.02
CA GLY A 217 -40.11 -5.34 -10.05
C GLY A 217 -40.14 -5.81 -8.59
N ILE A 218 -39.65 -7.01 -8.30
CA ILE A 218 -39.57 -7.59 -6.95
C ILE A 218 -38.22 -8.30 -6.73
N THR A 219 -37.76 -9.09 -7.70
CA THR A 219 -36.56 -9.93 -7.59
C THR A 219 -35.30 -9.12 -7.89
N ILE A 220 -34.26 -9.31 -7.09
CA ILE A 220 -32.90 -8.83 -7.36
C ILE A 220 -32.04 -10.04 -7.78
N HIS A 221 -31.30 -9.91 -8.86
CA HIS A 221 -30.31 -10.89 -9.29
C HIS A 221 -28.92 -10.46 -8.85
N ALA A 222 -28.04 -11.43 -8.63
CA ALA A 222 -26.63 -11.22 -8.35
C ALA A 222 -25.78 -11.81 -9.48
N VAL A 223 -24.69 -11.14 -9.84
CA VAL A 223 -23.71 -11.64 -10.81
C VAL A 223 -22.30 -11.32 -10.34
N ASP A 224 -21.46 -12.35 -10.35
CA ASP A 224 -20.04 -12.19 -10.06
C ASP A 224 -19.34 -11.71 -11.33
N VAL A 225 -18.60 -10.61 -11.21
CA VAL A 225 -17.77 -10.06 -12.28
C VAL A 225 -16.32 -9.95 -11.84
N GLN A 226 -15.40 -10.17 -12.77
CA GLN A 226 -13.98 -9.91 -12.53
C GLN A 226 -13.67 -8.46 -12.85
N ILE A 227 -13.10 -7.77 -11.88
CA ILE A 227 -12.58 -6.41 -12.03
C ILE A 227 -11.08 -6.40 -11.86
N SER A 228 -10.44 -5.39 -12.44
CA SER A 228 -8.99 -5.22 -12.39
C SER A 228 -8.62 -3.81 -11.96
N PHE A 229 -7.58 -3.70 -11.13
CA PHE A 229 -6.98 -2.44 -10.71
C PHE A 229 -5.49 -2.42 -11.05
N ASN A 230 -5.10 -1.42 -11.83
CA ASN A 230 -3.73 -0.94 -11.85
C ASN A 230 -3.46 -0.11 -10.58
N THR A 231 -2.19 0.12 -10.25
CA THR A 231 -1.80 1.01 -9.15
C THR A 231 -2.43 2.39 -9.35
N ASN A 232 -2.95 2.99 -8.27
CA ASN A 232 -3.65 4.28 -8.23
C ASN A 232 -5.02 4.36 -8.91
N GLU A 233 -5.56 3.28 -9.48
CA GLU A 233 -6.98 3.27 -9.88
C GLU A 233 -7.88 3.20 -8.64
N GLU A 234 -8.96 3.99 -8.66
CA GLU A 234 -9.89 4.13 -7.54
C GLU A 234 -11.13 3.24 -7.70
N PRO A 235 -11.68 2.70 -6.58
CA PRO A 235 -12.89 1.87 -6.61
C PRO A 235 -14.06 2.52 -7.31
N LYS A 236 -14.24 3.84 -7.15
CA LYS A 236 -15.37 4.57 -7.74
C LYS A 236 -15.45 4.43 -9.26
N ASP A 237 -14.32 4.56 -9.95
CA ASP A 237 -14.27 4.52 -11.41
C ASP A 237 -14.51 3.10 -11.92
N ILE A 238 -13.94 2.11 -11.22
CA ILE A 238 -14.08 0.69 -11.57
C ILE A 238 -15.51 0.20 -11.30
N ILE A 239 -16.10 0.53 -10.14
CA ILE A 239 -17.47 0.14 -9.80
C ILE A 239 -18.46 0.84 -10.72
N GLU A 240 -18.35 2.16 -10.94
CA GLU A 240 -19.22 2.90 -11.85
C GLU A 240 -19.26 2.24 -13.23
N LYS A 241 -18.08 1.96 -13.79
CA LYS A 241 -17.96 1.31 -15.10
C LYS A 241 -18.64 -0.06 -15.12
N ASN A 242 -18.33 -0.92 -14.14
CA ASN A 242 -18.85 -2.30 -14.15
C ASN A 242 -20.36 -2.36 -13.90
N VAL A 243 -20.91 -1.46 -13.07
CA VAL A 243 -22.36 -1.36 -12.86
C VAL A 243 -23.06 -0.86 -14.13
N LYS A 244 -22.49 0.11 -14.86
CA LYS A 244 -23.03 0.57 -16.15
C LYS A 244 -22.95 -0.48 -17.26
N ASP A 245 -21.93 -1.33 -17.23
CA ASP A 245 -21.71 -2.39 -18.23
C ASP A 245 -22.71 -3.57 -18.06
N LEU A 246 -23.52 -3.60 -16.99
CA LEU A 246 -24.67 -4.49 -16.83
C LEU A 246 -25.79 -4.11 -17.82
N SER A 247 -25.54 -4.38 -19.11
CA SER A 247 -26.35 -4.01 -20.28
C SER A 247 -27.85 -4.38 -20.28
N VAL A 248 -28.34 -5.05 -19.24
CA VAL A 248 -29.73 -5.54 -19.16
C VAL A 248 -30.60 -4.64 -18.27
N TYR A 249 -30.04 -3.94 -17.28
CA TYR A 249 -30.78 -3.05 -16.37
C TYR A 249 -29.90 -1.91 -15.86
N GLU A 250 -30.39 -0.67 -15.97
CA GLU A 250 -29.63 0.53 -15.58
C GLU A 250 -29.75 0.77 -14.07
N VAL A 251 -28.87 0.14 -13.27
CA VAL A 251 -28.69 0.54 -11.86
C VAL A 251 -28.05 1.93 -11.81
N LEU A 252 -27.02 2.17 -12.62
CA LEU A 252 -26.52 3.51 -12.92
C LEU A 252 -26.85 3.84 -14.37
N GLY A 253 -27.47 5.00 -14.60
CA GLY A 253 -27.73 5.51 -15.94
C GLY A 253 -26.42 5.85 -16.66
N PRO A 254 -26.43 5.93 -18.00
CA PRO A 254 -25.22 6.17 -18.80
C PRO A 254 -24.50 7.48 -18.43
N ASN A 255 -25.25 8.52 -18.04
CA ASN A 255 -24.69 9.81 -17.67
C ASN A 255 -24.47 9.99 -16.17
N THR A 256 -24.97 9.08 -15.33
CA THR A 256 -24.73 9.10 -13.89
C THR A 256 -23.24 9.00 -13.61
N LYS A 257 -22.72 9.77 -12.66
CA LYS A 257 -21.34 9.67 -12.17
C LYS A 257 -21.32 9.42 -10.68
N ILE A 258 -20.31 8.71 -10.22
CA ILE A 258 -19.91 8.66 -8.82
C ILE A 258 -18.93 9.82 -8.61
N ASN A 259 -19.43 10.89 -8.00
CA ASN A 259 -18.61 12.06 -7.67
C ASN A 259 -17.57 11.68 -6.60
N ASP A 260 -18.03 10.98 -5.56
CA ASP A 260 -17.22 10.53 -4.43
C ASP A 260 -17.67 9.15 -3.93
N LEU A 261 -16.71 8.39 -3.41
CA LEU A 261 -16.93 7.08 -2.80
C LEU A 261 -15.80 6.83 -1.81
N TYR A 262 -16.14 6.63 -0.54
CA TYR A 262 -15.15 6.32 0.49
C TYR A 262 -15.71 5.41 1.57
N PHE A 263 -14.80 4.68 2.22
CA PHE A 263 -15.09 3.88 3.39
C PHE A 263 -14.90 4.71 4.68
N ASP A 264 -15.93 4.84 5.50
CA ASP A 264 -15.81 5.41 6.84
C ASP A 264 -15.49 4.32 7.86
N GLU A 265 -14.22 4.27 8.27
CA GLU A 265 -13.77 3.29 9.25
C GLU A 265 -14.45 3.47 10.62
N GLN A 266 -14.75 4.70 11.04
CA GLN A 266 -15.34 4.95 12.37
C GLN A 266 -16.80 4.54 12.43
N GLY A 267 -17.55 4.85 11.37
CA GLY A 267 -18.95 4.45 11.20
C GLY A 267 -19.14 2.99 10.78
N ASN A 268 -18.08 2.34 10.26
CA ASN A 268 -18.16 1.05 9.56
C ASN A 268 -19.23 1.08 8.47
N SER A 269 -19.17 2.11 7.63
CA SER A 269 -20.15 2.43 6.60
C SER A 269 -19.47 2.91 5.33
N VAL A 270 -20.21 2.90 4.22
CA VAL A 270 -19.75 3.45 2.94
C VAL A 270 -20.56 4.69 2.62
N HIS A 271 -19.89 5.69 2.07
CA HIS A 271 -20.51 6.92 1.61
C HIS A 271 -20.31 7.04 0.12
N ILE A 272 -21.39 7.28 -0.62
CA ILE A 272 -21.38 7.49 -2.05
C ILE A 272 -22.11 8.78 -2.41
N ASP A 273 -21.44 9.65 -3.16
CA ASP A 273 -22.04 10.82 -3.78
C ASP A 273 -22.21 10.61 -5.28
N LEU A 274 -23.45 10.77 -5.75
CA LEU A 274 -23.82 10.58 -7.14
C LEU A 274 -24.16 11.93 -7.79
N SER A 275 -23.92 12.02 -9.09
CA SER A 275 -24.41 13.15 -9.88
C SER A 275 -25.95 13.18 -9.92
N LYS A 276 -26.55 14.37 -10.02
CA LYS A 276 -28.01 14.53 -10.20
C LYS A 276 -28.66 13.70 -11.33
N GLU A 277 -27.90 13.30 -12.35
CA GLU A 277 -28.38 12.45 -13.43
C GLU A 277 -28.90 11.10 -12.91
N PHE A 278 -28.38 10.60 -11.78
CA PHE A 278 -28.90 9.41 -11.11
C PHE A 278 -30.40 9.50 -10.82
N VAL A 279 -30.89 10.68 -10.43
CA VAL A 279 -32.30 10.91 -10.14
C VAL A 279 -33.05 11.44 -11.35
N THR A 280 -32.48 12.42 -12.05
CA THR A 280 -33.19 13.17 -13.10
C THR A 280 -33.38 12.39 -14.40
N GLU A 281 -32.54 11.39 -14.66
CA GLU A 281 -32.67 10.51 -15.83
C GLU A 281 -33.33 9.17 -15.49
N MET A 282 -33.54 8.87 -14.20
CA MET A 282 -34.21 7.66 -13.77
C MET A 282 -35.68 7.67 -14.22
N ASN A 283 -36.02 6.75 -15.11
CA ASN A 283 -37.38 6.57 -15.60
C ASN A 283 -38.06 5.37 -14.92
N ALA A 284 -38.11 5.40 -13.59
CA ALA A 284 -38.67 4.33 -12.76
C ALA A 284 -39.83 4.83 -11.89
N GLY A 285 -40.80 3.95 -11.62
CA GLY A 285 -41.77 4.17 -10.54
C GLY A 285 -41.17 3.81 -9.17
N SER A 286 -41.82 4.22 -8.09
CA SER A 286 -41.33 4.07 -6.71
C SER A 286 -40.80 2.67 -6.34
N GLY A 287 -41.45 1.60 -6.81
CA GLY A 287 -41.02 0.23 -6.53
C GLY A 287 -39.69 -0.13 -7.20
N PHE A 288 -39.54 0.19 -8.50
CA PHE A 288 -38.29 -0.03 -9.22
C PHE A 288 -37.17 0.88 -8.73
N GLU A 289 -37.49 2.12 -8.37
CA GLU A 289 -36.54 3.04 -7.76
C GLU A 289 -35.97 2.48 -6.44
N ALA A 290 -36.83 1.97 -5.55
CA ALA A 290 -36.38 1.32 -4.32
C ALA A 290 -35.47 0.12 -4.60
N MET A 291 -35.74 -0.66 -5.66
CA MET A 291 -34.86 -1.75 -6.06
C MET A 291 -33.51 -1.27 -6.60
N ILE A 292 -33.48 -0.20 -7.38
CA ILE A 292 -32.22 0.38 -7.90
C ILE A 292 -31.35 0.82 -6.71
N LEU A 293 -31.93 1.53 -5.74
CA LEU A 293 -31.25 1.91 -4.51
C LEU A 293 -30.73 0.67 -3.76
N GLN A 294 -31.57 -0.35 -3.56
CA GLN A 294 -31.17 -1.58 -2.88
C GLN A 294 -30.05 -2.33 -3.63
N CYS A 295 -30.09 -2.37 -4.95
CA CYS A 295 -29.04 -3.01 -5.77
C CYS A 295 -27.70 -2.30 -5.60
N LEU A 296 -27.70 -0.95 -5.65
CA LEU A 296 -26.49 -0.17 -5.41
C LEU A 296 -25.97 -0.36 -3.98
N THR A 297 -26.86 -0.28 -2.99
CA THR A 297 -26.52 -0.51 -1.57
C THR A 297 -25.95 -1.90 -1.34
N ASN A 298 -26.56 -2.94 -1.89
CA ASN A 298 -26.05 -4.32 -1.75
C ASN A 298 -24.71 -4.50 -2.45
N THR A 299 -24.50 -3.87 -3.62
CA THR A 299 -23.22 -3.93 -4.34
C THR A 299 -22.10 -3.31 -3.51
N LEU A 300 -22.31 -2.12 -2.95
CA LEU A 300 -21.32 -1.42 -2.14
C LEU A 300 -21.13 -2.08 -0.78
N GLY A 301 -22.22 -2.52 -0.15
CA GLY A 301 -22.21 -3.21 1.14
C GLY A 301 -21.48 -4.54 1.07
N ASP A 302 -21.70 -5.33 0.02
CA ASP A 302 -20.95 -6.57 -0.22
C ASP A 302 -19.47 -6.30 -0.51
N TYR A 303 -19.19 -5.33 -1.39
CA TYR A 303 -17.83 -4.98 -1.76
C TYR A 303 -17.00 -4.53 -0.55
N TYR A 304 -17.50 -3.59 0.25
CA TYR A 304 -16.79 -3.04 1.41
C TYR A 304 -17.03 -3.83 2.72
N GLN A 305 -17.89 -4.85 2.70
CA GLN A 305 -18.28 -5.66 3.86
C GLN A 305 -18.92 -4.84 5.00
N VAL A 306 -19.85 -3.96 4.64
CA VAL A 306 -20.60 -3.10 5.57
C VAL A 306 -22.11 -3.33 5.45
N GLU A 307 -22.87 -2.96 6.48
CA GLU A 307 -24.35 -3.05 6.48
C GLU A 307 -25.04 -1.73 6.10
N GLU A 308 -24.32 -0.61 6.14
CA GLU A 308 -24.88 0.74 6.00
C GLU A 308 -24.18 1.52 4.89
N VAL A 309 -24.98 2.05 3.96
CA VAL A 309 -24.51 2.89 2.84
C VAL A 309 -25.25 4.23 2.87
N TYR A 310 -24.51 5.32 2.90
CA TYR A 310 -25.03 6.69 2.84
C TYR A 310 -24.98 7.19 1.40
N ILE A 311 -26.13 7.59 0.86
CA ILE A 311 -26.28 7.98 -0.54
C ILE A 311 -26.64 9.47 -0.60
N THR A 312 -25.80 10.25 -1.30
CA THR A 312 -26.02 11.68 -1.54
C THR A 312 -26.06 11.99 -3.04
N ILE A 313 -26.64 13.14 -3.38
CA ILE A 313 -26.74 13.66 -4.73
C ILE A 313 -26.12 15.06 -4.79
N ASP A 314 -25.03 15.23 -5.54
CA ASP A 314 -24.26 16.47 -5.65
C ASP A 314 -23.97 17.12 -4.26
N GLY A 315 -23.64 16.29 -3.26
CA GLY A 315 -23.37 16.67 -1.88
C GLY A 315 -24.60 16.97 -1.02
N GLY A 316 -25.82 16.84 -1.56
CA GLY A 316 -27.07 16.96 -0.83
C GLY A 316 -27.72 15.62 -0.49
N PRO A 317 -28.77 15.59 0.35
CA PRO A 317 -29.51 14.36 0.62
C PRO A 317 -30.14 13.80 -0.66
N TYR A 318 -30.38 12.48 -0.69
CA TYR A 318 -31.10 11.86 -1.79
C TYR A 318 -32.58 12.26 -1.73
N GLU A 319 -33.07 12.92 -2.78
CA GLU A 319 -34.47 13.28 -2.95
C GLU A 319 -34.90 13.03 -4.39
N SER A 320 -35.95 12.24 -4.56
CA SER A 320 -36.61 11.98 -5.84
C SER A 320 -38.10 12.32 -5.79
N GLY A 321 -38.82 12.03 -6.87
CA GLY A 321 -40.29 12.13 -6.88
C GLY A 321 -41.02 11.11 -5.98
N HIS A 322 -40.34 10.09 -5.46
CA HIS A 322 -40.97 9.01 -4.69
C HIS A 322 -40.31 8.70 -3.34
N ILE A 323 -39.00 8.91 -3.22
CA ILE A 323 -38.20 8.52 -2.06
C ILE A 323 -37.37 9.71 -1.60
N ILE A 324 -37.29 9.87 -0.28
CA ILE A 324 -36.40 10.80 0.41
C ILE A 324 -35.57 9.95 1.36
N ILE A 325 -34.25 10.11 1.32
CA ILE A 325 -33.33 9.60 2.35
C ILE A 325 -32.81 10.86 3.06
N GLU A 326 -33.16 10.98 4.34
CA GLU A 326 -32.82 12.18 5.10
C GLU A 326 -31.31 12.32 5.29
N GLU A 327 -30.84 13.53 5.57
CA GLU A 327 -29.41 13.75 5.85
C GLU A 327 -28.96 12.92 7.06
N GLY A 328 -27.92 12.11 6.86
CA GLY A 328 -27.42 11.20 7.90
C GLY A 328 -28.28 9.93 8.10
N GLU A 329 -29.22 9.65 7.20
CA GLU A 329 -29.92 8.36 7.14
C GLU A 329 -29.16 7.39 6.21
N ALA A 330 -28.84 6.20 6.73
CA ALA A 330 -28.25 5.12 5.95
C ALA A 330 -29.32 4.32 5.21
N TYR A 331 -29.02 3.95 3.97
CA TYR A 331 -29.71 2.87 3.27
C TYR A 331 -29.04 1.54 3.64
N LYS A 332 -29.83 0.56 4.09
CA LYS A 332 -29.30 -0.68 4.66
C LYS A 332 -29.20 -1.79 3.62
N VAL A 333 -28.16 -2.60 3.75
CA VAL A 333 -28.02 -3.84 2.99
C VAL A 333 -29.17 -4.78 3.33
N ASP A 334 -29.85 -5.29 2.29
CA ASP A 334 -30.95 -6.24 2.42
C ASP A 334 -30.94 -7.24 1.25
N TYR A 335 -30.67 -8.51 1.58
CA TYR A 335 -30.62 -9.61 0.63
C TYR A 335 -31.93 -10.40 0.50
N THR A 336 -33.01 -9.96 1.16
CA THR A 336 -34.30 -10.70 1.20
C THR A 336 -34.87 -11.00 -0.19
N ASN A 337 -34.69 -10.07 -1.13
CA ASN A 337 -35.19 -10.21 -2.51
C ASN A 337 -34.14 -10.75 -3.48
N VAL A 338 -32.94 -11.08 -3.01
CA VAL A 338 -31.87 -11.59 -3.87
C VAL A 338 -32.09 -13.06 -4.17
N LYS A 339 -32.10 -13.40 -5.46
CA LYS A 339 -32.03 -14.78 -5.94
C LYS A 339 -30.69 -15.01 -6.60
N THR A 340 -29.97 -16.02 -6.14
CA THR A 340 -28.85 -16.57 -6.88
C THR A 340 -29.41 -17.33 -8.09
N THR A 341 -28.90 -17.01 -9.28
CA THR A 341 -29.17 -17.83 -10.47
C THR A 341 -28.64 -19.25 -10.21
N GLU A 342 -29.52 -20.26 -10.25
CA GLU A 342 -29.16 -21.69 -10.22
C GLU A 342 -28.35 -22.12 -11.44
#